data_AF-A0A4Q5SZW3-F1
#
_entry.id   AF-A0A4Q5SZW3-F1
#
_cell.length_a   1.000
_cell.length_b   1.000
_cell.length_c   1.000
_cell.angle_alpha   90.00
_cell.angle_beta   90.00
_cell.angle_gamma   90.00
#
_symmetry.space_group_name_H-M   'P 1'
#
loop_
_entity.id
_entity.type
_entity.pdbx_description
1 polymer ?
#
loop_
_entity_poly.entity_id
_entity_poly.type
_entity_poly.pdbx_seq_one_letter_code
_entity_poly.pdbx_strand_id
1 'polypeptide(L)'
;VVEELFAVNTLGATGVVRAALPHLDGGVAVVLSAILADAPTAGMADYSAAKAALSAWLTVARREHRRSTRIVDVRPPHLDTDLASHALAGEPPRLPEPLPAADVVDAVLRAIGDDKATEVVWDRRDGLVVR
;
A
#
# COMPACT_ATOMS: atom_id res chain seq x y z
N VAL A 1 2.68 -14.62 -14.77
CA VAL A 1 2.82 -13.27 -14.19
C VAL A 1 1.66 -12.90 -13.28
N VAL A 2 0.39 -13.00 -13.71
CA VAL A 2 -0.77 -12.63 -12.87
C VAL A 2 -0.83 -13.42 -11.56
N GLU A 3 -0.67 -14.75 -11.64
CA GLU A 3 -0.66 -15.61 -10.45
C GLU A 3 0.45 -15.22 -9.47
N GLU A 4 1.68 -14.97 -9.95
CA GLU A 4 2.77 -14.53 -9.07
C GLU A 4 2.51 -13.13 -8.47
N LEU A 5 1.93 -12.21 -9.25
CA LEU A 5 1.57 -10.87 -8.77
C LEU A 5 0.56 -10.95 -7.63
N PHE A 6 -0.49 -11.77 -7.76
CA PHE A 6 -1.47 -11.99 -6.69
C PHE A 6 -0.88 -12.77 -5.51
N ALA A 7 -0.07 -13.79 -5.78
CA ALA A 7 0.58 -14.59 -4.75
C ALA A 7 1.45 -13.71 -3.84
N VAL A 8 2.23 -12.78 -4.40
CA VAL A 8 3.11 -11.90 -3.62
C VAL A 8 2.36 -10.68 -3.07
N ASN A 9 1.74 -9.88 -3.95
CA ASN A 9 1.21 -8.57 -3.58
C ASN A 9 -0.12 -8.64 -2.83
N THR A 10 -0.85 -9.75 -2.90
CA THR A 10 -2.15 -9.89 -2.24
C THR A 10 -2.09 -10.98 -1.17
N LEU A 11 -1.84 -12.22 -1.56
CA LEU A 11 -1.88 -13.37 -0.64
C LEU A 11 -0.73 -13.33 0.36
N GLY A 12 0.49 -13.04 -0.10
CA GLY A 12 1.67 -12.93 0.75
C GLY A 12 1.53 -11.83 1.79
N ALA A 13 1.18 -10.61 1.36
CA ALA A 13 0.93 -9.48 2.25
C ALA A 13 -0.21 -9.79 3.26
N THR A 14 -1.33 -10.34 2.79
CA THR A 14 -2.44 -10.76 3.66
C THR A 14 -2.02 -11.82 4.67
N GLY A 15 -1.23 -12.80 4.24
CA GLY A 15 -0.70 -13.87 5.08
C GLY A 15 0.19 -13.33 6.21
N VAL A 16 1.09 -12.40 5.90
CA VAL A 16 1.96 -11.75 6.89
C VAL A 16 1.12 -10.98 7.92
N VAL A 17 0.14 -10.18 7.48
CA VAL A 17 -0.72 -9.44 8.42
C VAL A 17 -1.51 -10.40 9.30
N ARG A 18 -2.13 -11.45 8.72
CA ARG A 18 -2.86 -12.47 9.48
C ARG A 18 -2.01 -13.17 10.53
N ALA A 19 -0.78 -13.53 10.17
CA ALA A 19 0.15 -14.16 11.09
C ALA A 19 0.61 -13.20 12.21
N ALA A 20 0.74 -11.91 11.92
CA ALA A 20 1.16 -10.90 12.88
C ALA A 20 0.04 -10.49 13.86
N LEU A 21 -1.22 -10.47 13.43
CA LEU A 21 -2.35 -9.94 14.21
C LEU A 21 -2.45 -10.45 15.67
N PRO A 22 -2.28 -11.75 15.98
CA PRO A 22 -2.30 -12.24 17.36
C PRO A 22 -1.19 -11.68 18.25
N HIS A 23 -0.15 -11.08 17.67
CA HIS A 23 1.03 -10.55 18.35
C HIS A 23 1.07 -9.02 18.39
N LEU A 24 0.07 -8.33 17.83
CA LEU A 24 0.01 -6.87 17.69
C LEU A 24 -1.05 -6.23 18.60
N ASP A 25 -1.31 -6.78 19.79
CA ASP A 25 -2.28 -6.18 20.71
C ASP A 25 -1.83 -4.78 21.16
N GLY A 26 -2.66 -3.76 20.94
CA GLY A 26 -2.31 -2.35 21.08
C GLY A 26 -1.34 -1.81 20.01
N GLY A 27 -0.94 -2.63 19.04
CA GLY A 27 0.03 -2.29 17.99
C GLY A 27 -0.59 -1.75 16.70
N VAL A 28 0.28 -1.51 15.71
CA VAL A 28 -0.10 -1.06 14.37
C VAL A 28 0.54 -1.91 13.29
N ALA A 29 -0.24 -2.34 12.31
CA ALA A 29 0.23 -2.93 11.06
C ALA A 29 0.13 -1.88 9.94
N VAL A 30 1.27 -1.44 9.42
CA VAL A 30 1.34 -0.54 8.26
C VAL A 30 1.64 -1.37 7.02
N VAL A 31 0.80 -1.27 5.99
CA VAL A 31 0.87 -2.14 4.81
C VAL A 31 0.89 -1.31 3.54
N LEU A 32 1.84 -1.61 2.65
CA LEU A 32 2.01 -0.93 1.36
C LEU A 32 1.17 -1.61 0.27
N SER A 33 0.03 -1.01 -0.06
CA SER A 33 -0.67 -1.31 -1.31
C SER A 33 -0.05 -0.49 -2.45
N ALA A 34 -0.80 0.41 -3.08
CA ALA A 34 -0.31 1.35 -4.10
C ALA A 34 -1.41 2.35 -4.49
N ILE A 35 -1.04 3.52 -5.04
CA ILE A 35 -2.00 4.45 -5.68
C ILE A 35 -2.84 3.77 -6.78
N LEU A 36 -2.35 2.65 -7.32
CA LEU A 36 -3.02 1.85 -8.35
C LEU A 36 -4.36 1.26 -7.89
N ALA A 37 -4.59 1.20 -6.57
CA ALA A 37 -5.89 0.85 -6.00
C ALA A 37 -6.95 1.96 -6.21
N ASP A 38 -6.52 3.22 -6.26
CA ASP A 38 -7.38 4.39 -6.46
C ASP A 38 -7.38 4.87 -7.92
N ALA A 39 -6.24 4.74 -8.60
CA ALA A 39 -6.01 5.15 -9.98
C ALA A 39 -5.36 4.03 -10.82
N PRO A 40 -6.14 3.02 -11.25
CA PRO A 40 -5.66 1.97 -12.15
C PRO A 40 -5.04 2.58 -13.42
N THR A 41 -3.89 2.03 -13.83
CA THR A 41 -3.05 2.64 -14.88
C THR A 41 -2.94 1.70 -16.08
N ALA A 42 -3.08 2.26 -17.29
CA ALA A 42 -2.92 1.50 -18.53
C ALA A 42 -1.53 0.84 -18.61
N GLY A 43 -1.48 -0.42 -19.06
CA GLY A 43 -0.26 -1.23 -19.07
C GLY A 43 0.09 -1.89 -17.73
N MET A 44 -0.70 -1.66 -16.67
CA MET A 44 -0.48 -2.24 -15.34
C MET A 44 -1.69 -3.02 -14.81
N ALA A 45 -2.57 -3.53 -15.69
CA ALA A 45 -3.86 -4.10 -15.29
C ALA A 45 -3.76 -5.15 -14.16
N ASP A 46 -2.87 -6.13 -14.31
CA ASP A 46 -2.72 -7.22 -13.34
C ASP A 46 -2.12 -6.74 -12.01
N TYR A 47 -1.15 -5.82 -12.06
CA TYR A 47 -0.55 -5.22 -10.88
C TYR A 47 -1.56 -4.31 -10.14
N SER A 48 -2.32 -3.50 -10.88
CA SER A 48 -3.43 -2.71 -10.35
C SER A 48 -4.46 -3.60 -9.67
N ALA A 49 -4.87 -4.69 -10.31
CA ALA A 49 -5.83 -5.63 -9.73
C ALA A 49 -5.32 -6.26 -8.42
N ALA A 50 -4.06 -6.72 -8.39
CA ALA A 50 -3.46 -7.33 -7.20
C ALA A 50 -3.36 -6.33 -6.01
N LYS A 51 -2.93 -5.09 -6.28
CA LYS A 51 -2.84 -4.03 -5.25
C LYS A 51 -4.22 -3.55 -4.79
N ALA A 52 -5.19 -3.45 -5.69
CA ALA A 52 -6.58 -3.13 -5.33
C ALA A 52 -7.21 -4.22 -4.45
N ALA A 53 -6.95 -5.49 -4.77
CA ALA A 53 -7.42 -6.61 -3.94
C ALA A 53 -6.85 -6.55 -2.51
N LEU A 54 -5.55 -6.24 -2.36
CA LEU A 54 -4.96 -6.03 -1.03
C LEU A 54 -5.62 -4.85 -0.29
N SER A 55 -5.79 -3.71 -0.94
CA SER A 55 -6.40 -2.52 -0.33
C SER A 55 -7.85 -2.76 0.11
N ALA A 56 -8.63 -3.46 -0.71
CA ALA A 56 -9.99 -3.89 -0.36
C ALA A 56 -9.99 -4.81 0.87
N TRP A 57 -9.05 -5.76 0.93
CA TRP A 57 -8.89 -6.64 2.09
C TRP A 57 -8.53 -5.86 3.36
N LEU A 58 -7.56 -4.95 3.29
CA LEU A 58 -7.14 -4.11 4.42
C LEU A 58 -8.29 -3.23 4.94
N THR A 59 -9.14 -2.72 4.04
CA THR A 59 -10.32 -1.93 4.40
C THR A 59 -11.27 -2.69 5.32
N VAL A 60 -11.49 -3.99 5.05
CA VAL A 60 -12.35 -4.84 5.88
C VAL A 60 -11.62 -5.27 7.15
N ALA A 61 -10.38 -5.77 7.04
CA ALA A 61 -9.59 -6.23 8.18
C ALA A 61 -9.43 -5.16 9.26
N ARG A 62 -9.24 -3.89 8.86
CA ARG A 62 -9.19 -2.74 9.77
C ARG A 62 -10.43 -2.66 10.66
N ARG A 63 -11.62 -2.88 10.10
CA ARG A 63 -12.90 -2.81 10.83
C ARG A 63 -13.05 -3.98 11.79
N GLU A 64 -12.62 -5.16 11.36
CA GLU A 64 -12.66 -6.40 12.15
C GLU A 64 -11.72 -6.34 13.36
N HIS A 65 -10.53 -5.75 13.20
CA HIS A 65 -9.49 -5.73 14.23
C HIS A 65 -9.36 -4.41 15.01
N ARG A 66 -10.20 -3.39 14.73
CA ARG A 66 -10.11 -2.03 15.32
C ARG A 66 -10.04 -1.94 16.86
N ARG A 67 -10.44 -3.00 17.57
CA ARG A 67 -10.43 -3.05 19.04
C ARG A 67 -9.10 -3.53 19.62
N SER A 68 -8.28 -4.23 18.83
CA SER A 68 -7.02 -4.83 19.27
C SER A 68 -5.82 -4.26 18.53
N THR A 69 -5.95 -3.95 17.25
CA THR A 69 -4.81 -3.58 16.39
C THR A 69 -5.24 -2.53 15.38
N ARG A 70 -4.42 -1.48 15.23
CA ARG A 70 -4.59 -0.53 14.13
C ARG A 70 -4.00 -1.11 12.86
N ILE A 71 -4.69 -0.92 11.75
CA ILE A 71 -4.17 -1.24 10.42
C ILE A 71 -4.15 0.08 9.67
N VAL A 72 -3.05 0.35 8.96
CA VAL A 72 -2.86 1.54 8.11
C VAL A 72 -2.52 1.07 6.69
N ASP A 73 -3.27 1.56 5.71
CA ASP A 73 -3.04 1.26 4.28
C ASP A 73 -2.30 2.42 3.63
N VAL A 74 -1.12 2.15 3.06
CA VAL A 74 -0.24 3.15 2.45
C VAL A 74 -0.28 2.96 0.94
N ARG A 75 -0.76 3.98 0.24
CA ARG A 75 -0.97 4.03 -1.22
C ARG A 75 -0.06 5.08 -1.86
N PRO A 76 1.26 4.84 -1.92
CA PRO A 76 2.18 5.79 -2.50
C PRO A 76 2.01 5.87 -4.03
N PRO A 77 2.38 7.02 -4.65
CA PRO A 77 2.50 7.15 -6.09
C PRO A 77 3.80 6.45 -6.58
N HIS A 78 4.24 6.77 -7.80
CA HIS A 78 5.59 6.42 -8.22
C HIS A 78 6.62 7.12 -7.32
N LEU A 79 7.64 6.37 -6.88
CA LEU A 79 8.69 6.83 -5.98
C LEU A 79 10.06 6.78 -6.64
N ASP A 80 11.02 7.55 -6.12
CA ASP A 80 12.43 7.60 -6.51
C ASP A 80 13.22 6.37 -6.05
N THR A 81 12.64 5.20 -6.34
CA THR A 81 13.22 3.89 -6.12
C THR A 81 13.54 3.25 -7.46
N ASP A 82 14.47 2.28 -7.46
CA ASP A 82 14.82 1.53 -8.67
C ASP A 82 13.74 0.50 -9.09
N LEU A 83 12.54 0.52 -8.50
CA LEU A 83 11.50 -0.45 -8.83
C LEU A 83 11.12 -0.41 -10.32
N ALA A 84 11.02 0.79 -10.91
CA ALA A 84 10.63 0.94 -12.32
C ALA A 84 11.74 0.49 -13.29
N SER A 85 13.01 0.57 -12.90
CA SER A 85 14.15 0.14 -13.72
C SER A 85 14.42 -1.37 -13.64
N HIS A 86 13.72 -2.09 -12.76
CA HIS A 86 13.88 -3.54 -12.55
C HIS A 86 12.62 -4.34 -12.93
N ALA A 87 11.99 -4.00 -14.06
CA ALA A 87 10.88 -4.78 -14.59
C ALA A 87 11.32 -6.22 -14.94
N LEU A 88 10.68 -7.21 -14.30
CA LEU A 88 10.92 -8.62 -14.60
C LEU A 88 10.21 -9.09 -15.88
N ALA A 89 9.15 -8.38 -16.28
CA ALA A 89 8.40 -8.63 -17.51
C ALA A 89 7.68 -7.36 -17.97
N GLY A 90 7.58 -7.18 -19.30
CA GLY A 90 6.95 -6.01 -19.91
C GLY A 90 7.83 -4.76 -19.89
N GLU A 91 7.32 -3.70 -20.50
CA GLU A 91 7.92 -2.37 -20.46
C GLU A 91 7.17 -1.52 -19.43
N PRO A 92 7.84 -0.86 -18.47
CA PRO A 92 7.20 0.09 -17.58
C PRO A 92 6.49 1.18 -18.42
N PRO A 93 5.25 1.56 -18.08
CA PRO A 93 4.63 2.71 -18.74
C PRO A 93 5.41 3.98 -18.40
N ARG A 94 5.14 5.06 -19.15
CA ARG A 94 5.67 6.38 -18.76
C ARG A 94 5.06 6.78 -17.42
N LEU A 95 5.89 6.80 -16.40
CA LEU A 95 5.52 7.21 -15.05
C LEU A 95 5.66 8.73 -14.89
N PRO A 96 4.87 9.35 -14.00
CA PRO A 96 5.06 10.75 -13.63
C PRO A 96 6.39 10.94 -12.89
N GLU A 97 6.77 12.19 -12.62
CA GLU A 97 7.93 12.49 -11.77
C GLU A 97 7.82 11.74 -10.43
N PRO A 98 8.88 11.03 -10.00
CA PRO A 98 8.85 10.29 -8.75
C PRO A 98 8.72 11.22 -7.54
N LEU A 99 7.95 10.77 -6.54
CA LEU A 99 7.98 11.36 -5.22
C LEU A 99 9.16 10.81 -4.41
N PRO A 100 9.85 11.63 -3.60
CA PRO A 100 10.88 11.13 -2.69
C PRO A 100 10.33 10.07 -1.73
N ALA A 101 10.98 8.91 -1.65
CA ALA A 101 10.61 7.83 -0.75
C ALA A 101 10.71 8.27 0.72
N ALA A 102 11.61 9.19 1.03
CA ALA A 102 11.72 9.82 2.35
C ALA A 102 10.41 10.50 2.78
N ASP A 103 9.70 11.16 1.87
CA ASP A 103 8.43 11.82 2.18
C ASP A 103 7.34 10.80 2.57
N VAL A 104 7.35 9.64 1.92
CA VAL A 104 6.45 8.53 2.28
C VAL A 104 6.81 7.96 3.63
N VAL A 105 8.10 7.79 3.94
CA VAL A 105 8.57 7.34 5.26
C VAL A 105 8.10 8.30 6.35
N ASP A 106 8.27 9.62 6.15
CA ASP A 106 7.82 10.63 7.10
C ASP A 106 6.30 10.60 7.30
N ALA A 107 5.53 10.40 6.23
CA ALA A 107 4.08 10.23 6.32
C ALA A 107 3.67 8.95 7.06
N VAL A 108 4.38 7.84 6.84
CA VAL A 108 4.18 6.58 7.57
C VAL A 108 4.47 6.77 9.06
N LEU A 109 5.59 7.39 9.42
CA LEU A 109 5.94 7.65 10.82
C LEU A 109 4.89 8.54 11.52
N ARG A 110 4.36 9.55 10.81
CA ARG A 110 3.23 10.35 11.32
C ARG A 110 1.96 9.50 11.51
N ALA A 111 1.62 8.62 10.58
CA ALA A 111 0.47 7.73 10.70
C ALA A 111 0.61 6.69 11.82
N ILE A 112 1.85 6.25 12.11
CA ILE A 112 2.14 5.40 13.27
C ILE A 112 1.86 6.18 14.57
N GLY A 113 2.21 7.46 14.64
CA GLY A 113 1.96 8.31 15.81
C GLY A 113 0.53 8.83 15.98
N ASP A 114 -0.32 8.72 14.96
CA ASP A 114 -1.72 9.17 14.99
C ASP A 114 -2.67 7.97 15.14
N ASP A 115 -3.34 7.85 16.29
CA ASP A 115 -4.27 6.77 16.59
C ASP A 115 -5.54 6.76 15.72
N LYS A 116 -5.81 7.87 15.02
CA LYS A 116 -6.94 7.98 14.09
C LYS A 116 -6.54 7.66 12.66
N ALA A 117 -5.25 7.62 12.35
CA ALA A 117 -4.78 7.35 11.00
C ALA A 117 -5.15 5.93 10.58
N THR A 118 -5.73 5.85 9.39
CA THR A 118 -6.15 4.65 8.69
C THR A 118 -5.48 4.55 7.33
N GLU A 119 -5.16 5.67 6.69
CA GLU A 119 -4.60 5.65 5.34
C GLU A 119 -3.49 6.70 5.18
N VAL A 120 -2.49 6.35 4.38
CA VAL A 120 -1.53 7.32 3.83
C VAL A 120 -1.69 7.27 2.33
N VAL A 121 -2.34 8.28 1.76
CA VAL A 121 -2.69 8.32 0.34
C VAL A 121 -2.05 9.52 -0.32
N TRP A 122 -1.89 9.43 -1.63
CA TRP A 122 -1.48 10.57 -2.43
C TRP A 122 -2.70 11.22 -3.10
N ASP A 123 -2.78 12.55 -3.03
CA ASP A 123 -3.79 13.38 -3.68
C ASP A 123 -3.14 14.37 -4.68
N ARG A 124 -3.82 14.63 -5.80
CA ARG A 124 -3.33 15.53 -6.88
C ARG A 124 -3.13 16.96 -6.45
N ARG A 125 -3.91 17.42 -5.48
CA ARG A 125 -3.90 18.81 -5.00
C ARG A 125 -3.05 18.93 -3.75
N ASP A 126 -3.18 17.97 -2.84
CA ASP A 126 -2.66 18.08 -1.48
C ASP A 126 -1.38 17.26 -1.22
N GLY A 127 -0.92 16.46 -2.20
CA GLY A 127 0.26 15.61 -2.05
C GLY A 127 0.00 14.41 -1.12
N LEU A 128 0.96 14.05 -0.27
CA LEU A 128 0.78 12.95 0.70
C LEU A 128 -0.12 13.37 1.87
N VAL A 129 -1.24 12.68 2.01
CA VAL A 129 -2.26 12.92 3.04
C VAL A 129 -2.35 11.72 3.98
N VAL A 130 -2.26 11.98 5.28
CA VAL A 130 -2.58 11.01 6.34
C VAL A 130 -4.05 11.22 6.72
N ARG A 131 -4.86 10.15 6.64
CA ARG A 131 -6.30 10.17 6.90
C ARG A 131 -6.69 9.20 7.99
#